data_AF-A0A9D9IHD8-F1
#
_entry.id   AF-A0A9D9IHD8-F1
#
_cell.length_a   1.000
_cell.length_b   1.000
_cell.length_c   1.000
_cell.angle_alpha   90.00
_cell.angle_beta   90.00
_cell.angle_gamma   90.00
#
_symmetry.space_group_name_H-M   'P 1'
#
loop_
_entity.id
_entity.type
_entity.pdbx_description
1 polymer ?
#
loop_
_entity_poly.entity_id
_entity_poly.type
_entity_poly.pdbx_seq_one_letter_code
_entity_poly.pdbx_strand_id
1 'polypeptide(L)'
;MEFGVLNEADGEVNTDVRTKCGDAQRLLAAITDILYGFLKSKRCGTMVRFSGDRLRMRLFSIWITDNWKYVQKSFVFYGFDCYGKWTSYVKNGRYGAVLVKIVNTSSDGHEARNI
;
A
#
# COMPACT_ATOMS: atom_id res chain seq x y z
N MET A 1 -19.24 -10.60 5.04
CA MET A 1 -18.66 -9.42 4.35
C MET A 1 -18.28 -9.90 2.97
N GLU A 2 -18.98 -9.44 1.94
CA GLU A 2 -18.91 -10.01 0.58
C GLU A 2 -17.99 -9.16 -0.31
N PHE A 3 -17.30 -9.82 -1.25
CA PHE A 3 -16.14 -9.29 -1.98
C PHE A 3 -16.38 -9.22 -3.48
N GLY A 4 -16.34 -8.04 -4.10
CA GLY A 4 -16.24 -7.90 -5.55
C GLY A 4 -16.91 -6.64 -6.10
N VAL A 5 -17.30 -6.63 -7.38
CA VAL A 5 -17.85 -5.43 -8.04
C VAL A 5 -19.27 -5.20 -7.54
N LEU A 6 -19.56 -4.00 -7.02
CA LEU A 6 -20.93 -3.64 -6.67
C LEU A 6 -21.73 -3.49 -7.96
N ASN A 7 -22.78 -4.28 -8.12
CA ASN A 7 -23.72 -4.09 -9.20
C ASN A 7 -24.62 -2.89 -8.83
N GLU A 8 -24.50 -1.81 -9.61
CA GLU A 8 -25.23 -0.56 -9.34
C GLU A 8 -26.75 -0.68 -9.59
N ALA A 9 -27.19 -1.75 -10.27
CA ALA A 9 -28.60 -1.98 -10.59
C ALA A 9 -29.40 -2.62 -9.44
N ASP A 10 -28.79 -3.52 -8.68
CA ASP A 10 -29.45 -4.28 -7.60
C ASP A 10 -28.81 -4.07 -6.22
N GLY A 11 -27.66 -3.39 -6.16
CA GLY A 11 -26.93 -3.14 -4.91
C GLY A 11 -26.20 -4.37 -4.38
N GLU A 12 -26.16 -5.47 -5.12
CA GLU A 12 -25.47 -6.70 -4.72
C GLU A 12 -23.98 -6.62 -5.04
N VAL A 13 -23.16 -7.26 -4.21
CA VAL A 13 -21.72 -7.37 -4.45
C VAL A 13 -21.49 -8.63 -5.27
N ASN A 14 -21.12 -8.47 -6.55
CA ASN A 14 -20.74 -9.59 -7.40
C ASN A 14 -19.44 -10.23 -6.87
N THR A 15 -19.59 -11.37 -6.20
CA THR A 15 -18.46 -12.11 -5.60
C THR A 15 -17.75 -13.10 -6.50
N ASP A 16 -18.16 -13.18 -7.77
CA ASP A 16 -17.61 -14.11 -8.75
C ASP A 16 -16.27 -13.65 -9.33
N VAL A 17 -15.75 -12.49 -8.93
CA VAL A 17 -14.37 -12.08 -9.22
C VAL A 17 -13.40 -12.92 -8.38
N ARG A 18 -13.25 -14.17 -8.78
CA ARG A 18 -12.21 -15.08 -8.30
C ARG A 18 -10.92 -14.72 -9.01
N THR A 19 -10.02 -14.01 -8.33
CA THR A 19 -8.60 -14.15 -8.67
C THR A 19 -8.27 -15.63 -8.50
N LYS A 20 -8.00 -16.36 -9.59
CA LYS A 20 -7.58 -17.78 -9.60
C LYS A 20 -6.21 -18.01 -8.91
N CYS A 21 -5.87 -17.21 -7.90
CA CYS A 21 -4.74 -17.44 -7.03
C CYS A 21 -5.34 -18.04 -5.75
N GLY A 22 -5.28 -19.37 -5.61
CA GLY A 22 -5.72 -20.09 -4.40
C GLY A 22 -4.92 -19.77 -3.14
N ASP A 23 -4.03 -18.77 -3.21
CA ASP A 23 -3.19 -18.31 -2.11
C ASP A 23 -3.01 -16.79 -2.23
N ALA A 24 -3.98 -16.06 -1.69
CA ALA A 24 -3.92 -14.60 -1.62
C ALA A 24 -2.65 -14.13 -0.87
N GLN A 25 -2.16 -14.88 0.12
CA GLN A 25 -0.96 -14.49 0.85
C GLN A 25 0.28 -14.49 -0.03
N ARG A 26 0.45 -15.48 -0.92
CA ARG A 26 1.55 -15.50 -1.89
C ARG A 26 1.50 -14.33 -2.86
N LEU A 27 0.32 -13.99 -3.37
CA LEU A 27 0.16 -12.83 -4.26
C LEU A 27 0.56 -11.54 -3.55
N LEU A 28 0.13 -11.37 -2.30
CA LEU A 28 0.44 -10.18 -1.51
C LEU A 28 1.91 -10.12 -1.09
N ALA A 29 2.55 -11.26 -0.84
CA ALA A 29 4.00 -11.36 -0.61
C ALA A 29 4.77 -10.96 -1.87
N ALA A 30 4.39 -11.46 -3.04
CA ALA A 30 5.03 -11.08 -4.31
C ALA A 30 4.90 -9.59 -4.60
N ILE A 31 3.73 -8.97 -4.35
CA ILE A 31 3.55 -7.51 -4.47
C ILE A 31 4.49 -6.76 -3.51
N THR A 32 4.62 -7.24 -2.28
CA THR A 32 5.51 -6.66 -1.28
C THR A 32 6.97 -6.72 -1.73
N ASP A 33 7.42 -7.87 -2.23
CA ASP A 33 8.79 -8.10 -2.70
C ASP A 33 9.12 -7.26 -3.94
N ILE A 34 8.18 -7.15 -4.88
CA ILE A 34 8.32 -6.29 -6.06
C ILE A 34 8.46 -4.82 -5.62
N LEU A 35 7.62 -4.34 -4.70
CA LEU A 35 7.69 -2.96 -4.24
C LEU A 35 8.96 -2.68 -3.45
N TYR A 36 9.36 -3.60 -2.59
CA TYR A 36 10.60 -3.49 -1.83
C TYR A 36 11.82 -3.50 -2.75
N GLY A 37 11.90 -4.48 -3.65
CA GLY A 37 12.99 -4.59 -4.62
C GLY A 37 13.07 -3.37 -5.54
N PHE A 38 11.94 -2.91 -6.06
CA PHE A 38 11.87 -1.69 -6.85
C PHE A 38 12.36 -0.48 -6.06
N LEU A 39 11.78 -0.18 -4.90
CA LEU A 39 12.13 0.99 -4.10
C LEU A 39 13.58 0.97 -3.61
N LYS A 40 14.11 -0.20 -3.24
CA LYS A 40 15.50 -0.38 -2.81
C LYS A 40 16.50 -0.22 -3.96
N SER A 41 16.12 -0.62 -5.19
CA SER A 41 16.98 -0.50 -6.38
C SER A 41 17.13 0.93 -6.89
N LYS A 42 16.28 1.86 -6.43
CA LYS A 42 16.27 3.25 -6.87
C LYS A 42 17.02 4.15 -5.89
N ARG A 43 17.47 5.30 -6.38
CA ARG A 43 18.15 6.31 -5.57
C ARG A 43 17.30 6.71 -4.35
N CYS A 44 17.98 7.12 -3.29
CA CYS A 44 17.37 7.59 -2.04
C CYS A 44 16.26 8.62 -2.34
N GLY A 45 15.12 8.47 -1.66
CA GLY A 45 13.97 9.38 -1.79
C GLY A 45 12.93 9.00 -2.85
N THR A 46 13.08 7.86 -3.53
CA THR A 46 12.06 7.38 -4.48
C THR A 46 10.75 7.04 -3.76
N MET A 47 9.63 7.45 -4.33
CA MET A 47 8.29 7.11 -3.87
C MET A 47 7.46 6.53 -5.01
N VAL A 48 6.56 5.60 -4.70
CA VAL A 48 5.57 5.05 -5.63
C VAL A 48 4.21 5.63 -5.30
N ARG A 49 3.53 6.18 -6.30
CA ARG A 49 2.14 6.63 -6.20
C ARG A 49 1.20 5.55 -6.71
N PHE A 50 0.30 5.12 -5.85
CA PHE A 50 -0.87 4.35 -6.21
C PHE A 50 -2.07 5.28 -6.32
N SER A 51 -2.67 5.33 -7.49
CA SER A 51 -3.94 6.01 -7.75
C SER A 51 -4.74 5.20 -8.76
N GLY A 52 -6.06 5.35 -8.73
CA GLY A 52 -6.95 4.67 -9.64
C GLY A 52 -8.40 4.98 -9.31
N ASP A 53 -9.31 4.24 -9.94
CA ASP A 53 -10.71 4.26 -9.57
C ASP A 53 -10.91 3.84 -8.09
N ARG A 54 -12.13 4.06 -7.60
CA ARG A 54 -12.49 3.77 -6.21
C ARG A 54 -12.31 2.29 -5.85
N LEU A 55 -12.46 1.37 -6.80
CA LEU A 55 -12.30 -0.07 -6.58
C LEU A 55 -10.82 -0.43 -6.39
N ARG A 56 -9.93 0.07 -7.24
CA ARG A 56 -8.48 -0.16 -7.13
C ARG A 56 -7.90 0.43 -5.85
N MET A 57 -8.32 1.64 -5.50
CA MET A 57 -7.91 2.25 -4.23
C MET A 57 -8.39 1.44 -3.03
N ARG A 58 -9.62 0.92 -3.08
CA ARG A 58 -10.16 0.06 -2.04
C ARG A 58 -9.37 -1.26 -1.91
N LEU A 59 -9.02 -1.91 -3.01
CA LEU A 59 -8.20 -3.14 -2.99
C LEU A 59 -6.83 -2.89 -2.36
N PHE A 60 -6.19 -1.78 -2.72
CA PHE A 60 -4.90 -1.42 -2.15
C PHE A 60 -4.99 -1.13 -0.64
N SER A 61 -6.04 -0.40 -0.22
CA SER A 61 -6.30 -0.14 1.20
C SER A 61 -6.59 -1.40 2.01
N ILE A 62 -7.29 -2.38 1.45
CA ILE A 62 -7.51 -3.69 2.08
C ILE A 62 -6.18 -4.41 2.24
N TRP A 63 -5.36 -4.49 1.19
CA TRP A 63 -4.03 -5.10 1.25
C TRP A 63 -3.15 -4.48 2.34
N ILE A 64 -3.05 -3.15 2.38
CA ILE A 64 -2.29 -2.43 3.43
C ILE A 64 -2.83 -2.79 4.82
N THR A 65 -4.15 -2.82 4.98
CA THR A 65 -4.82 -3.04 6.26
C THR A 65 -4.58 -4.45 6.79
N ASP A 66 -4.72 -5.46 5.93
CA ASP A 66 -4.54 -6.87 6.28
C ASP A 66 -3.08 -7.19 6.60
N ASN A 67 -2.15 -6.50 5.93
CA ASN A 67 -0.72 -6.71 6.08
C ASN A 67 -0.05 -5.64 6.97
N TRP A 68 -0.84 -4.81 7.66
CA TRP A 68 -0.37 -3.60 8.35
C TRP A 68 0.87 -3.83 9.21
N LYS A 69 0.88 -4.91 10.01
CA LYS A 69 1.99 -5.26 10.91
C LYS A 69 3.31 -5.51 10.17
N TYR A 70 3.25 -6.00 8.94
CA TYR A 70 4.41 -6.34 8.12
C TYR A 70 4.85 -5.15 7.30
N VAL A 71 3.92 -4.51 6.57
CA VAL A 71 4.26 -3.44 5.63
C VAL A 71 4.79 -2.19 6.34
N GLN A 72 4.33 -1.88 7.55
CA GLN A 72 4.81 -0.71 8.31
C GLN A 72 6.27 -0.83 8.77
N LYS A 73 6.87 -2.04 8.76
CA LYS A 73 8.29 -2.24 9.10
C LYS A 73 9.21 -1.79 7.97
N SER A 74 8.75 -1.93 6.73
CA SER A 74 9.56 -1.70 5.53
C SER A 74 9.14 -0.44 4.78
N PHE A 75 7.91 0.05 4.98
CA PHE A 75 7.36 1.15 4.23
C PHE A 75 6.71 2.22 5.09
N VAL A 76 6.80 3.46 4.61
CA VAL A 76 6.01 4.59 5.08
C VAL A 76 4.94 4.90 4.03
N PHE A 77 3.71 5.04 4.49
CA PHE A 77 2.54 5.29 3.65
C PHE A 77 1.99 6.70 3.93
N TYR A 78 1.65 7.43 2.86
CA TYR A 78 0.88 8.67 2.93
C TYR A 78 -0.39 8.55 2.12
N GLY A 79 -1.49 9.08 2.61
CA GLY A 79 -2.76 9.10 1.92
C GLY A 79 -3.15 10.51 1.46
N PHE A 80 -3.74 10.61 0.27
CA PHE A 80 -4.35 11.83 -0.22
C PHE A 80 -5.79 11.92 0.29
N ASP A 81 -6.06 12.83 1.21
CA ASP A 81 -7.33 12.96 1.91
C ASP A 81 -8.41 13.69 1.08
N CYS A 82 -9.62 13.77 1.64
CA CYS A 82 -10.75 14.46 1.01
C CYS A 82 -10.57 15.99 0.93
N TYR A 83 -9.60 16.56 1.63
CA TYR A 83 -9.26 17.98 1.59
C TYR A 83 -8.14 18.28 0.59
N GLY A 84 -7.70 17.28 -0.18
CA GLY A 84 -6.64 17.40 -1.17
C GLY A 84 -5.24 17.52 -0.57
N LYS A 85 -5.02 16.97 0.63
CA LYS A 85 -3.73 17.01 1.32
C LYS A 85 -3.13 15.63 1.49
N TRP A 86 -1.80 15.56 1.42
CA TRP A 86 -1.05 14.36 1.79
C TRP A 86 -0.88 14.31 3.30
N THR A 87 -1.37 13.23 3.91
CA THR A 87 -1.31 12.99 5.35
C THR A 87 -0.75 11.61 5.63
N SER A 88 -0.27 11.36 6.86
CA SER A 88 0.13 10.02 7.27
C SER A 88 -1.02 9.03 7.08
N TYR A 89 -0.73 7.90 6.44
CA TYR A 89 -1.75 6.88 6.23
C TYR A 89 -2.12 6.23 7.56
N VAL A 90 -3.42 6.17 7.85
CA VAL A 90 -3.98 5.50 9.03
C VAL A 90 -4.68 4.23 8.57
N LYS A 91 -4.51 3.15 9.33
CA LYS A 91 -5.18 1.87 9.07
C LYS A 91 -6.70 2.10 8.97
N ASN A 92 -7.35 1.47 7.97
CA ASN A 92 -8.77 1.66 7.63
C ASN A 92 -9.16 3.08 7.15
N GLY A 93 -8.21 3.98 6.92
CA GLY A 93 -8.49 5.30 6.34
C GLY A 93 -8.94 5.22 4.88
N ARG A 94 -9.68 6.24 4.44
CA ARG A 94 -10.13 6.39 3.05
C ARG A 94 -9.32 7.48 2.36
N TYR A 95 -8.69 7.13 1.25
CA TYR A 95 -7.78 8.03 0.53
C TYR A 95 -8.01 7.92 -0.98
N GLY A 96 -7.91 9.05 -1.68
CA GLY A 96 -8.03 9.10 -3.15
C GLY A 96 -6.76 8.63 -3.88
N ALA A 97 -5.62 8.64 -3.18
CA ALA A 97 -4.35 8.12 -3.66
C ALA A 97 -3.47 7.75 -2.45
N VAL A 98 -2.47 6.90 -2.66
CA VAL A 98 -1.49 6.51 -1.64
C VAL A 98 -0.08 6.67 -2.19
N LEU A 99 0.80 7.29 -1.43
CA LEU A 99 2.24 7.29 -1.68
C LEU A 99 2.92 6.29 -0.76
N VAL A 100 3.89 5.56 -1.30
CA VAL A 100 4.68 4.57 -0.59
C VAL A 100 6.16 4.88 -0.78
N LYS A 101 6.91 4.87 0.31
CA LYS A 101 8.38 4.91 0.27
C LYS A 101 8.94 3.86 1.22
N ILE A 102 10.18 3.44 0.99
CA ILE A 102 10.89 2.59 1.94
C ILE A 102 11.22 3.38 3.21
N VAL A 103 11.21 2.72 4.36
CA VAL A 103 11.83 3.26 5.56
C VAL A 103 13.34 3.29 5.29
N ASN A 104 13.94 4.48 5.23
CA ASN A 104 15.39 4.58 5.23
C ASN A 104 15.87 4.14 6.62
N THR A 105 16.26 2.87 6.74
CA THR A 105 17.15 2.48 7.82
C THR A 105 18.49 3.12 7.50
N SER A 106 18.81 4.21 8.18
CA SER A 106 20.09 4.88 8.05
C SER A 106 21.23 3.85 8.13
N SER A 107 21.90 3.62 7.01
CA SER A 107 23.28 3.13 7.01
C SER A 107 24.21 4.33 7.16
N ASP A 108 23.96 5.17 8.17
CA ASP A 108 24.87 6.22 8.61
C ASP A 108 25.11 6.02 10.10
N GLY A 109 25.65 4.84 10.42
CA GLY A 109 26.62 4.72 11.50
C GLY A 109 27.94 5.33 11.03
N HIS A 110 27.99 6.66 10.91
CA HIS A 110 29.24 7.36 11.12
C HIS A 110 29.11 8.01 12.50
N GLU A 111 29.68 7.32 13.48
CA GLU A 111 30.20 7.97 14.67
C GLU A 111 30.94 9.24 14.23
N ALA A 112 30.37 10.41 14.51
CA ALA A 112 31.15 11.60 14.73
C ALA A 112 31.87 11.41 16.08
N ARG A 113 32.89 10.54 16.07
CA ARG A 113 33.99 10.58 17.02
C ARG A 113 34.81 11.81 16.67
N ASN A 114 34.92 12.71 17.65
CA ASN A 114 35.99 13.67 17.90
C ASN A 114 36.58 14.42 16.70
N ILE A 115 36.39 15.75 16.64
CA ILE A 115 37.41 16.75 17.05
C ILE A 115 36.66 17.94 17.68
#